data_AF-A0A2E7RXK1-F1
#
_entry.id   AF-A0A2E7RXK1-F1
#
_cell.length_a   1.000
_cell.length_b   1.000
_cell.length_c   1.000
_cell.angle_alpha   90.00
_cell.angle_beta   90.00
_cell.angle_gamma   90.00
#
_symmetry.space_group_name_H-M   'P 1'
#
loop_
_entity.id
_entity.type
_entity.pdbx_description
1 polymer ?
#
loop_
_entity_poly.entity_id
_entity_poly.type
_entity_poly.pdbx_seq_one_letter_code
_entity_poly.pdbx_strand_id
1 'polypeptide(L)' 'MFTPGIWQMLIVLVIILLFFGGKRIPTMMRSIGQSVTEFKKGINDADDPEDGAPPPEDV' A
#
# COMPACT_ATOMS: atom_id res chain seq x y z
N MET A 1 12.97 -28.69 9.91
CA MET A 1 12.74 -27.69 8.86
C MET A 1 11.39 -28.00 8.22
N PHE A 2 10.35 -27.23 8.54
CA PHE A 2 8.99 -27.41 8.01
C PHE A 2 8.59 -26.13 7.31
N THR A 3 9.03 -25.97 6.07
CA THR A 3 8.45 -24.98 5.17
C THR A 3 7.17 -25.61 4.62
N PRO A 4 5.98 -25.14 5.03
CA PRO A 4 4.75 -25.59 4.40
C PRO A 4 4.85 -25.27 2.91
N GLY A 5 4.60 -26.27 2.06
CA GLY A 5 4.59 -26.11 0.62
C GLY A 5 3.47 -25.16 0.18
N ILE A 6 3.56 -24.73 -1.08
CA ILE A 6 2.62 -23.81 -1.72
C ILE A 6 1.17 -24.30 -1.55
N TRP A 7 0.93 -25.61 -1.62
CA TRP A 7 -0.38 -26.21 -1.42
C TRP A 7 -0.94 -26.01 0.00
N GLN A 8 -0.11 -26.12 1.04
CA GLN A 8 -0.58 -25.84 2.42
C GLN A 8 -0.87 -24.35 2.62
N MET A 9 -0.05 -23.46 2.07
CA MET A 9 -0.29 -22.01 2.15
C MET A 9 -1.62 -21.61 1.48
N LEU A 10 -1.95 -22.21 0.33
CA LEU A 10 -3.24 -22.00 -0.33
C LEU A 10 -4.43 -22.45 0.52
N ILE A 11 -4.34 -23.61 1.17
CA ILE A 11 -5.40 -24.11 2.06
C ILE A 11 -5.60 -23.16 3.24
N VAL A 12 -4.52 -22.69 3.87
CA VAL A 12 -4.59 -21.72 4.97
C VAL A 12 -5.22 -20.41 4.51
N LEU A 13 -4.85 -19.92 3.32
CA LEU A 13 -5.42 -18.71 2.74
C LEU A 13 -6.94 -18.85 2.53
N VAL A 14 -7.39 -20.00 2.02
CA VAL A 14 -8.82 -20.29 1.83
C VAL A 14 -9.56 -20.29 3.17
N ILE A 15 -9.00 -20.92 4.21
CA ILE A 15 -9.59 -20.91 5.57
C ILE A 15 -9.72 -19.46 6.07
N ILE A 16 -8.67 -18.66 5.98
CA ILE A 16 -8.71 -17.24 6.41
C ILE A 16 -9.79 -16.48 5.62
N LEU A 17 -9.92 -16.71 4.31
CA LEU A 17 -10.97 -16.10 3.50
C LEU A 17 -12.37 -16.53 3.90
N LEU A 18 -12.57 -17.78 4.35
CA LEU A 18 -13.85 -18.27 4.85
C LEU A 18 -14.22 -17.61 6.19
N PHE A 19 -13.26 -17.46 7.11
CA PHE A 19 -13.48 -16.84 8.42
C PHE A 19 -13.69 -15.32 8.34
N PHE A 20 -12.87 -14.62 7.57
CA PHE A 20 -12.95 -13.18 7.42
C PHE A 20 -13.95 -12.75 6.34
N GLY A 21 -14.33 -13.66 5.45
CA GLY A 21 -15.10 -13.38 4.24
C GLY A 21 -14.25 -12.69 3.17
N GLY A 22 -14.46 -13.05 1.89
CA GLY A 22 -13.69 -12.53 0.76
C GLY A 22 -13.75 -11.00 0.55
N LYS A 23 -14.62 -10.28 1.27
CA LYS A 23 -14.74 -8.82 1.19
C LYS A 23 -13.95 -8.04 2.25
N ARG A 24 -13.64 -8.62 3.43
CA ARG A 24 -12.97 -7.86 4.52
C ARG A 24 -11.50 -7.60 4.23
N ILE A 25 -10.78 -8.62 3.78
CA ILE A 25 -9.35 -8.55 3.43
C ILE A 25 -9.08 -7.45 2.37
N PRO A 26 -9.74 -7.42 1.20
CA PRO A 26 -9.47 -6.41 0.19
C PRO A 26 -9.88 -4.99 0.61
N THR A 27 -10.94 -4.83 1.40
CA THR A 27 -11.33 -3.51 1.93
C THR A 27 -10.28 -2.95 2.90
N MET A 28 -9.75 -3.78 3.80
CA MET A 28 -8.66 -3.38 4.71
C MET A 28 -7.38 -3.08 3.93
N MET A 29 -6.99 -3.93 2.98
CA MET A 29 -5.85 -3.69 2.10
C MET A 29 -5.98 -2.38 1.31
N ARG A 30 -7.19 -2.04 0.84
CA ARG A 30 -7.43 -0.79 0.10
C ARG A 30 -7.22 0.43 0.99
N SER A 31 -7.71 0.40 2.23
CA SER A 31 -7.48 1.50 3.19
C SER A 31 -6.00 1.68 3.54
N ILE A 32 -5.29 0.58 3.80
CA ILE A 32 -3.85 0.60 4.10
C ILE A 32 -3.06 1.05 2.86
N GLY A 33 -3.44 0.56 1.68
CA GLY A 33 -2.79 0.89 0.41
C GLY A 33 -2.93 2.37 0.05
N GLN A 34 -4.08 2.99 0.35
CA GLN A 34 -4.26 4.44 0.19
C GLN A 34 -3.30 5.22 1.10
N SER A 35 -3.22 4.87 2.39
CA SER A 35 -2.28 5.51 3.32
C SER A 35 -0.81 5.35 2.91
N VAL A 36 -0.41 4.16 2.44
CA VAL A 36 0.95 3.92 1.94
C VAL A 36 1.23 4.71 0.65
N THR A 37 0.23 4.86 -0.22
CA THR A 37 0.36 5.63 -1.46
C THR A 37 0.56 7.11 -1.18
N GLU A 38 -0.26 7.69 -0.29
CA GLU A 38 -0.11 9.10 0.12
C GLU A 38 1.20 9.35 0.86
N PHE A 39 1.62 8.41 1.73
CA PHE A 39 2.91 8.49 2.41
C PHE A 39 4.08 8.48 1.43
N LYS A 40 4.04 7.60 0.42
CA LYS A 40 5.06 7.55 -0.62
C LYS A 40 5.07 8.81 -1.49
N LYS A 41 3.89 9.38 -1.78
CA LYS A 41 3.78 10.64 -2.52
C LYS A 41 4.39 11.80 -1.72
N GLY A 42 4.07 11.93 -0.43
CA GLY A 42 4.63 12.98 0.42
C GLY A 42 6.15 12.88 0.61
N ILE A 43 6.72 11.67 0.59
CA ILE A 43 8.18 11.49 0.60
C ILE A 43 8.80 11.95 -0.73
N ASN A 44 8.21 11.57 -1.87
CA ASN A 44 8.71 11.97 -3.18
C ASN A 44 8.60 13.49 -3.42
N ASP A 45 7.49 14.12 -3.01
CA ASP A 45 7.31 15.57 -3.10
C ASP A 45 8.28 16.33 -2.16
N ALA A 46 8.76 15.71 -1.10
CA ALA A 46 9.76 16.30 -0.20
C ALA A 46 11.20 16.17 -0.72
N ASP A 47 11.47 15.19 -1.59
CA ASP A 47 12.76 14.98 -2.26
C ASP A 47 12.86 15.73 -3.60
N ASP A 48 11.78 16.39 -4.06
CA ASP A 48 11.78 17.24 -5.25
C ASP A 48 11.96 18.72 -4.86
N PRO A 49 13.18 19.29 -4.97
CA PRO A 49 13.45 20.69 -4.62
C PRO A 49 12.92 21.70 -5.66
N GLU A 50 12.21 21.29 -6.72
CA GLU A 50 11.89 22.18 -7.85
C GLU A 50 10.54 22.92 -7.76
N ASP A 51 9.68 22.66 -6.77
CA ASP A 51 8.35 23.31 -6.67
C ASP A 51 8.30 24.55 -5.73
N GLY A 52 9.41 25.30 -5.70
CA GLY A 52 9.59 26.46 -4.81
C GLY A 52 10.11 27.73 -5.50
N ALA A 53 10.08 27.81 -6.84
CA ALA A 53 10.48 29.04 -7.52
C ALA A 53 9.37 30.11 -7.39
N PRO A 54 9.62 31.26 -6.71
CA PRO A 54 8.71 32.39 -6.78
C PRO A 54 8.57 32.80 -8.26
N PRO A 55 7.38 33.22 -8.72
CA PRO A 55 7.22 33.78 -10.06
C PRO A 55 8.29 34.86 -10.28
N PRO A 56 9.01 34.88 -11.41
CA PRO A 56 9.98 35.93 -11.69
C PRO A 56 9.28 37.28 -11.58
N GLU A 57 9.68 38.04 -10.57
CA GLU A 57 9.19 39.38 -10.29
C GLU A 57 9.63 40.28 -11.44
N ASP A 58 8.68 40.71 -12.26
CA ASP A 58 8.87 41.60 -13.41
C ASP A 58 9.60 42.89 -12.97
N VAL A 59 10.81 43.12 -13.50
CA VAL A 59 11.56 44.39 -13.44
C VAL A 59 11.77 44.98 -14.82
#